data_AF-R7ZLQ0-F1
#
_entry.id   AF-R7ZLQ0-F1
#
_cell.length_a   1.000
_cell.length_b   1.000
_cell.length_c   1.000
_cell.angle_alpha   90.00
_cell.angle_beta   90.00
_cell.angle_gamma   90.00
#
_symmetry.space_group_name_H-M   'P 1'
#
loop_
_entity.id
_entity.type
_entity.pdbx_description
1 polymer ?
#
loop_
_entity_poly.entity_id
_entity_poly.type
_entity_poly.pdbx_seq_one_letter_code
_entity_poly.pdbx_strand_id
1 'polypeptide(L)'
;MMAMGNEFDEVLKKQTKHPQVFYKNGYSWENDVWNKNVLKGVIQELSAVQIENNDIDVNLNDFIDKMKVAVNADGYLFKRNSSYFPGKTGYMFCVECAPVDLPHIKESDLNSKLVIKGLKKRNVNAFGKRYSIDTLKHCYGHLLADYCCQLIAHYLRKRHSLTTISNNILYRIAINKFFQLCFENGQVYEYYENQFKKNEA
;
A
#
# COMPACT_ATOMS: atom_id res chain seq x y z
N MET A 1 -3.68 -25.04 -3.53
CA MET A 1 -3.71 -23.66 -4.05
C MET A 1 -2.75 -22.81 -3.23
N MET A 2 -1.87 -22.05 -3.89
CA MET A 2 -0.84 -21.21 -3.30
C MET A 2 -1.15 -19.76 -3.67
N ALA A 3 -1.34 -18.91 -2.66
CA ALA A 3 -1.56 -17.48 -2.85
C ALA A 3 -0.21 -16.75 -2.91
N MET A 4 0.02 -16.02 -4.00
CA MET A 4 1.25 -15.28 -4.30
C MET A 4 0.98 -13.78 -4.26
N GLY A 5 1.94 -13.01 -3.74
CA GLY A 5 1.97 -11.56 -3.96
C GLY A 5 2.11 -11.28 -5.46
N ASN A 6 1.46 -10.23 -5.95
CA ASN A 6 1.62 -9.83 -7.34
C ASN A 6 2.90 -9.05 -7.56
N GLU A 7 3.42 -8.39 -6.51
CA GLU A 7 4.62 -7.55 -6.54
C GLU A 7 4.67 -6.68 -7.80
N PHE A 8 5.58 -7.01 -8.74
CA PHE A 8 5.62 -6.44 -10.09
C PHE A 8 5.49 -7.51 -11.19
N ASP A 9 5.03 -8.73 -10.87
CA ASP A 9 4.85 -9.81 -11.82
C ASP A 9 3.80 -9.46 -12.88
N GLU A 10 2.66 -8.88 -12.50
CA GLU A 10 1.67 -8.36 -13.45
C GLU A 10 2.29 -7.30 -14.37
N VAL A 11 3.00 -6.34 -13.77
CA VAL A 11 3.65 -5.23 -14.47
C VAL A 11 4.68 -5.73 -15.48
N LEU A 12 5.46 -6.74 -15.12
CA LEU A 12 6.51 -7.33 -15.95
C LEU A 12 6.05 -8.52 -16.79
N LYS A 13 4.76 -8.89 -16.71
CA LYS A 13 4.18 -10.08 -17.36
C LYS A 13 4.92 -11.38 -17.00
N LYS A 14 5.32 -11.52 -15.74
CA LYS A 14 6.05 -12.67 -15.17
C LYS A 14 5.18 -13.60 -14.32
N GLN A 15 3.88 -13.35 -14.23
CA GLN A 15 2.95 -14.21 -13.51
C GLN A 15 3.05 -15.66 -14.00
N THR A 16 3.22 -16.59 -13.05
CA THR A 16 3.27 -18.03 -13.31
C THR A 16 1.87 -18.51 -13.69
N LYS A 17 1.74 -19.13 -14.86
CA LYS A 17 0.49 -19.74 -15.32
C LYS A 17 0.41 -21.18 -14.81
N HIS A 18 -0.21 -21.37 -13.65
CA HIS A 18 -0.44 -22.69 -13.08
C HIS A 18 -1.77 -22.71 -12.33
N PRO A 19 -2.62 -23.75 -12.47
CA PRO A 19 -3.98 -23.79 -11.90
C PRO A 19 -4.00 -23.76 -10.36
N GLN A 20 -2.87 -24.05 -9.72
CA GLN A 20 -2.73 -23.96 -8.27
C GLN A 20 -2.10 -22.65 -7.79
N VAL A 21 -1.77 -21.70 -8.68
CA VAL A 21 -1.19 -20.40 -8.30
C VAL A 21 -2.27 -19.33 -8.40
N PHE A 22 -2.43 -18.57 -7.33
CA PHE A 22 -3.40 -17.49 -7.23
C PHE A 22 -2.67 -16.19 -6.92
N TYR A 23 -2.82 -15.18 -7.77
CA TYR A 23 -2.20 -13.88 -7.56
C TYR A 23 -3.15 -12.94 -6.82
N LYS A 24 -2.60 -12.16 -5.90
CA LYS A 24 -3.30 -11.00 -5.31
C LYS A 24 -3.52 -9.92 -6.37
N ASN A 25 -4.45 -8.99 -6.13
CA ASN A 25 -4.68 -7.89 -7.08
C ASN A 25 -3.52 -6.87 -6.99
N GLY A 26 -3.26 -6.32 -5.82
CA GLY A 26 -2.10 -5.45 -5.56
C GLY A 26 -0.79 -6.19 -5.30
N TYR A 27 0.25 -5.41 -4.96
CA TYR A 27 1.58 -5.91 -4.59
C TYR A 27 1.47 -7.04 -3.57
N SER A 28 0.67 -6.80 -2.52
CA SER A 28 0.24 -7.79 -1.53
C SER A 28 -1.20 -7.51 -1.09
N TRP A 29 -1.68 -8.21 -0.05
CA TRP A 29 -3.09 -8.11 0.36
C TRP A 29 -3.35 -6.76 1.03
N GLU A 30 -2.32 -6.18 1.66
CA GLU A 30 -2.33 -4.86 2.26
C GLU A 30 -2.75 -3.79 1.25
N ASN A 31 -2.26 -3.88 0.01
CA ASN A 31 -2.58 -2.93 -1.06
C ASN A 31 -4.03 -3.04 -1.56
N ASP A 32 -4.65 -4.20 -1.42
CA ASP A 32 -6.06 -4.38 -1.76
C ASP A 32 -6.97 -3.79 -0.67
N VAL A 33 -6.57 -3.96 0.59
CA VAL A 33 -7.35 -3.55 1.76
C VAL A 33 -7.24 -2.05 2.03
N TRP A 34 -6.03 -1.51 2.04
CA TRP A 34 -5.81 -0.13 2.48
C TRP A 34 -6.16 0.88 1.40
N ASN A 35 -7.32 1.51 1.57
CA ASN A 35 -7.77 2.64 0.76
C ASN A 35 -8.48 3.67 1.65
N LYS A 36 -8.83 4.83 1.08
CA LYS A 36 -9.46 5.93 1.81
C LYS A 36 -10.76 5.56 2.53
N ASN A 37 -11.60 4.72 1.91
CA ASN A 37 -12.89 4.32 2.50
C ASN A 37 -12.67 3.40 3.70
N VAL A 38 -11.69 2.51 3.61
CA VAL A 38 -11.32 1.62 4.72
C VAL A 38 -10.69 2.41 5.86
N LEU A 39 -9.73 3.30 5.58
CA LEU A 39 -9.16 4.21 6.58
C LEU A 39 -10.25 4.99 7.31
N LYS A 40 -11.19 5.55 6.55
CA LYS A 40 -12.33 6.28 7.09
C LYS A 40 -13.20 5.39 7.98
N GLY A 41 -13.61 4.23 7.47
CA GLY A 41 -14.46 3.30 8.19
C GLY A 41 -13.82 2.79 9.49
N VAL A 42 -12.50 2.56 9.50
CA VAL A 42 -11.77 2.16 10.71
C VAL A 42 -11.76 3.28 11.76
N ILE A 43 -11.45 4.51 11.36
CA ILE A 43 -11.43 5.65 12.31
C ILE A 43 -12.83 5.88 12.88
N GLN A 44 -13.87 5.89 12.04
CA GLN A 44 -15.25 6.10 12.47
C GLN A 44 -15.76 4.99 13.40
N GLU A 45 -15.39 3.73 13.15
CA GLU A 45 -15.74 2.61 14.03
C GLU A 45 -15.09 2.75 15.41
N LEU A 46 -13.81 3.17 15.44
CA LEU A 46 -13.04 3.27 16.69
C LEU A 46 -13.35 4.53 17.49
N SER A 47 -13.69 5.64 16.84
CA SER A 47 -14.00 6.90 17.52
C SER A 47 -15.49 7.13 17.76
N ALA A 48 -16.37 6.38 17.10
CA ALA A 48 -17.80 6.65 17.00
C ALA A 48 -18.15 8.06 16.46
N VAL A 49 -17.22 8.70 15.74
CA VAL A 49 -17.38 10.05 15.18
C VAL A 49 -17.31 10.02 13.66
N GLN A 50 -18.24 10.72 13.01
CA GLN A 50 -18.21 10.93 11.57
C GLN A 50 -17.07 11.88 11.20
N ILE A 51 -16.31 11.53 10.15
CA ILE A 51 -15.19 12.34 9.67
C ILE A 51 -15.43 12.70 8.20
N GLU A 52 -15.05 13.92 7.85
CA GLU A 52 -15.11 14.41 6.48
C GLU A 52 -14.08 13.70 5.60
N ASN A 53 -14.44 13.44 4.33
CA ASN A 53 -13.57 12.71 3.39
C ASN A 53 -12.26 13.44 3.10
N ASN A 54 -12.30 14.78 3.08
CA ASN A 54 -11.17 15.59 2.63
C ASN A 54 -9.91 15.39 3.48
N ASP A 55 -10.05 15.17 4.79
CA ASP A 55 -8.91 15.04 5.70
C ASP A 55 -8.08 13.78 5.40
N ILE A 56 -8.74 12.65 5.16
CA ILE A 56 -8.06 11.39 4.84
C ILE A 56 -7.52 11.44 3.42
N ASP A 57 -8.31 11.97 2.48
CA ASP A 57 -7.93 12.05 1.08
C ASP A 57 -6.66 12.88 0.89
N VAL A 58 -6.53 14.02 1.59
CA VAL A 58 -5.32 14.86 1.53
C VAL A 58 -4.08 14.08 1.97
N ASN A 59 -4.14 13.39 3.11
CA ASN A 59 -2.97 12.67 3.64
C ASN A 59 -2.60 11.44 2.80
N LEU A 60 -3.60 10.67 2.35
CA LEU A 60 -3.33 9.50 1.51
C LEU A 60 -2.83 9.91 0.12
N ASN A 61 -3.34 11.00 -0.46
CA ASN A 61 -2.84 11.51 -1.74
C ASN A 61 -1.42 12.07 -1.60
N ASP A 62 -1.10 12.76 -0.49
CA ASP A 62 0.28 13.20 -0.20
C ASP A 62 1.25 12.01 -0.14
N PHE A 63 0.85 10.92 0.51
CA PHE A 63 1.60 9.66 0.49
C PHE A 63 1.81 9.14 -0.93
N ILE A 64 0.73 9.02 -1.72
CA ILE A 64 0.75 8.50 -3.10
C ILE A 64 1.70 9.32 -3.98
N ASP A 65 1.66 10.64 -3.87
CA ASP A 65 2.47 11.54 -4.68
C ASP A 65 3.95 11.46 -4.29
N LYS A 66 4.26 11.51 -2.99
CA LYS A 66 5.66 11.47 -2.50
C LYS A 66 6.31 10.11 -2.70
N MET A 67 5.55 9.02 -2.55
CA MET A 67 6.06 7.66 -2.69
C MET A 67 6.24 7.21 -4.14
N LYS A 68 5.67 7.93 -5.11
CA LYS A 68 5.66 7.56 -6.52
C LYS A 68 7.04 7.21 -7.08
N VAL A 69 8.07 8.01 -6.76
CA VAL A 69 9.42 7.76 -7.26
C VAL A 69 10.03 6.49 -6.67
N ALA A 70 9.73 6.18 -5.41
CA ALA A 70 10.22 5.01 -4.71
C ALA A 70 9.58 3.72 -5.23
N VAL A 71 8.26 3.73 -5.45
CA VAL A 71 7.53 2.59 -6.02
C VAL A 71 7.98 2.32 -7.46
N ASN A 72 8.16 3.36 -8.26
CA ASN A 72 8.74 3.22 -9.60
C ASN A 72 10.17 2.64 -9.56
N ALA A 73 10.98 3.04 -8.57
CA ALA A 73 12.34 2.56 -8.42
C ALA A 73 12.37 1.09 -8.01
N ASP A 74 11.43 0.68 -7.17
CA ASP A 74 11.27 -0.71 -6.75
C ASP A 74 10.92 -1.59 -7.94
N GLY A 75 9.93 -1.21 -8.75
CA GLY A 75 9.60 -1.94 -9.98
C GLY A 75 10.76 -1.99 -10.99
N TYR A 76 11.53 -0.90 -11.10
CA TYR A 76 12.72 -0.85 -11.94
C TYR A 76 13.82 -1.82 -11.47
N LEU A 77 14.05 -1.92 -10.16
CA LEU A 77 15.01 -2.83 -9.56
C LEU A 77 14.50 -4.28 -9.57
N PHE A 78 13.19 -4.50 -9.41
CA PHE A 78 12.56 -5.81 -9.43
C PHE A 78 12.80 -6.52 -10.76
N LYS A 79 12.76 -5.77 -11.87
CA LYS A 79 13.16 -6.29 -13.19
C LYS A 79 14.57 -6.90 -13.21
N ARG A 80 15.44 -6.47 -12.32
CA ARG A 80 16.84 -6.89 -12.16
C ARG A 80 17.06 -7.83 -10.96
N ASN A 81 15.99 -8.44 -10.45
CA ASN A 81 16.01 -9.31 -9.26
C ASN A 81 16.59 -8.60 -8.03
N SER A 82 16.25 -7.32 -7.86
CA SER A 82 16.64 -6.51 -6.70
C SER A 82 15.43 -5.71 -6.20
N SER A 83 15.55 -5.04 -5.06
CA SER A 83 14.49 -4.20 -4.51
C SER A 83 15.04 -2.86 -4.01
N TYR A 84 14.21 -1.84 -4.13
CA TYR A 84 14.43 -0.50 -3.58
C TYR A 84 14.20 -0.50 -2.07
N PHE A 85 13.10 -1.10 -1.62
CA PHE A 85 12.81 -1.25 -0.20
C PHE A 85 13.66 -2.38 0.38
N PRO A 86 14.30 -2.17 1.55
CA PRO A 86 14.87 -3.28 2.29
C PRO A 86 13.73 -4.23 2.71
N GLY A 87 14.07 -5.51 2.93
CA GLY A 87 13.09 -6.55 3.27
C GLY A 87 12.40 -6.37 4.63
N LYS A 88 12.25 -7.45 5.41
CA LYS A 88 11.42 -7.45 6.65
C LYS A 88 11.76 -6.35 7.67
N THR A 89 12.94 -5.76 7.64
CA THR A 89 13.33 -4.66 8.54
C THR A 89 13.83 -3.45 7.75
N GLY A 90 13.51 -2.25 8.25
CA GLY A 90 14.02 -0.99 7.73
C GLY A 90 13.24 -0.39 6.56
N TYR A 91 12.12 -0.98 6.11
CA TYR A 91 11.31 -0.42 5.01
C TYR A 91 10.68 0.95 5.35
N MET A 92 10.46 1.22 6.64
CA MET A 92 9.97 2.50 7.17
C MET A 92 11.02 3.63 7.15
N PHE A 93 12.21 3.44 6.58
CA PHE A 93 13.28 4.46 6.59
C PHE A 93 12.82 5.83 6.07
N CYS A 94 11.82 5.86 5.18
CA CYS A 94 11.29 7.04 4.53
C CYS A 94 10.05 7.65 5.21
N VAL A 95 9.59 7.06 6.31
CA VAL A 95 8.43 7.56 7.06
C VAL A 95 8.91 8.04 8.42
N GLU A 96 8.66 9.31 8.71
CA GLU A 96 8.83 9.85 10.04
C GLU A 96 7.51 9.72 10.79
N CYS A 97 7.56 9.03 11.94
CA CYS A 97 6.42 8.82 12.81
C CYS A 97 6.71 9.52 14.13
N ALA A 98 6.09 10.67 14.37
CA ALA A 98 6.03 11.24 15.71
C ALA A 98 4.69 10.84 16.37
N PRO A 99 4.67 10.51 17.67
CA PRO A 99 3.45 10.07 18.39
C PRO A 99 2.24 11.00 18.27
N VAL A 100 2.45 12.28 17.97
CA VAL A 100 1.44 13.34 17.97
C VAL A 100 1.21 13.95 16.60
N ASP A 101 2.14 13.74 15.66
CA ASP A 101 2.11 14.39 14.35
C ASP A 101 1.60 13.43 13.28
N LEU A 102 1.20 14.00 12.14
CA LEU A 102 0.82 13.20 10.98
C LEU A 102 2.06 12.46 10.48
N PRO A 103 1.93 11.20 10.02
CA PRO A 103 3.05 10.49 9.43
C PRO A 103 3.55 11.26 8.21
N HIS A 104 4.85 11.57 8.20
CA HIS A 104 5.48 12.40 7.18
C HIS A 104 6.43 11.58 6.30
N ILE A 105 6.35 11.76 4.98
CA ILE A 105 7.25 11.11 4.03
C ILE A 105 8.51 11.96 3.84
N LYS A 106 9.65 11.42 4.25
CA LYS A 106 10.97 12.03 4.10
C LYS A 106 11.48 11.86 2.68
N GLU A 107 11.08 12.76 1.79
CA GLU A 107 11.51 12.77 0.38
C GLU A 107 13.04 12.85 0.23
N SER A 108 13.73 13.51 1.16
CA SER A 108 15.20 13.54 1.22
C SER A 108 15.79 12.13 1.29
N ASP A 109 15.19 11.25 2.08
CA ASP A 109 15.68 9.90 2.32
C ASP A 109 15.36 9.01 1.11
N LEU A 110 14.20 9.20 0.48
CA LEU A 110 13.86 8.56 -0.78
C LEU A 110 14.87 8.92 -1.88
N ASN A 111 15.15 10.22 -2.05
CA ASN A 111 16.10 10.69 -3.06
C ASN A 111 17.53 10.23 -2.75
N SER A 112 17.95 10.23 -1.48
CA SER A 112 19.25 9.72 -1.06
C SER A 112 19.40 8.22 -1.36
N LYS A 113 18.36 7.43 -1.12
CA LYS A 113 18.35 5.99 -1.43
C LYS A 113 18.42 5.72 -2.93
N LEU A 114 17.81 6.56 -3.77
CA LEU A 114 17.97 6.47 -5.25
C LEU A 114 19.44 6.63 -5.64
N VAL A 115 20.12 7.64 -5.09
CA VAL A 115 21.54 7.91 -5.36
C VAL A 115 22.41 6.74 -4.91
N ILE A 116 22.20 6.24 -3.68
CA ILE A 116 22.93 5.08 -3.15
C ILE A 116 22.75 3.83 -4.04
N LYS A 117 21.56 3.62 -4.60
CA LYS A 117 21.26 2.50 -5.51
C LYS A 117 21.74 2.76 -6.96
N GLY A 118 22.39 3.88 -7.23
CA GLY A 118 22.86 4.25 -8.58
C GLY A 118 21.74 4.51 -9.58
N LEU A 119 20.57 4.93 -9.10
CA LEU A 119 19.37 5.15 -9.93
C LEU A 119 19.22 6.62 -10.31
N LYS A 120 18.97 6.88 -11.60
CA LYS A 120 18.60 8.20 -12.09
C LYS A 120 17.08 8.38 -12.04
N LYS A 121 16.60 9.41 -11.32
CA LYS A 121 15.16 9.74 -11.17
C LYS A 121 14.40 9.77 -12.50
N ARG A 122 15.00 10.34 -13.55
CA ARG A 122 14.41 10.37 -14.90
C ARG A 122 14.13 8.96 -15.46
N ASN A 123 15.06 8.03 -15.31
CA ASN A 123 14.93 6.67 -15.84
C ASN A 123 13.86 5.89 -15.07
N VAL A 124 13.85 6.04 -13.75
CA VAL A 124 12.85 5.45 -12.86
C VAL A 124 11.44 5.95 -13.20
N ASN A 125 11.26 7.27 -13.36
CA ASN A 125 9.95 7.83 -13.71
C ASN A 125 9.50 7.43 -15.12
N ALA A 126 10.42 7.39 -16.09
CA ALA A 126 10.12 6.91 -17.43
C ALA A 126 9.70 5.43 -17.42
N PHE A 127 10.33 4.60 -16.58
CA PHE A 127 9.92 3.22 -16.36
C PHE A 127 8.51 3.14 -15.77
N GLY A 128 8.24 3.85 -14.66
CA GLY A 128 6.91 3.88 -14.05
C GLY A 128 5.80 4.28 -15.02
N LYS A 129 6.04 5.31 -15.83
CA LYS A 129 5.09 5.75 -16.88
C LYS A 129 4.88 4.69 -17.97
N ARG A 130 5.96 4.07 -18.45
CA ARG A 130 5.90 3.04 -19.50
C ARG A 130 5.06 1.84 -19.09
N TYR A 131 5.13 1.49 -17.81
CA TYR A 131 4.51 0.30 -17.24
C TYR A 131 3.23 0.61 -16.45
N SER A 132 2.74 1.86 -16.49
CA SER A 132 1.54 2.31 -15.78
C SER A 132 1.53 1.90 -14.30
N ILE A 133 2.67 2.08 -13.61
CA ILE A 133 2.78 1.74 -12.19
C ILE A 133 1.90 2.67 -11.37
N ASP A 134 0.88 2.10 -10.75
CA ASP A 134 0.05 2.74 -9.73
C ASP A 134 0.75 2.67 -8.36
N THR A 135 0.93 3.81 -7.70
CA THR A 135 1.65 3.88 -6.42
C THR A 135 0.93 3.08 -5.33
N LEU A 136 -0.40 3.19 -5.19
CA LEU A 136 -1.13 2.55 -4.10
C LEU A 136 -1.18 1.03 -4.32
N LYS A 137 -1.45 0.59 -5.56
CA LYS A 137 -1.48 -0.83 -5.94
C LYS A 137 -0.12 -1.51 -5.82
N HIS A 138 0.97 -0.83 -6.18
CA HIS A 138 2.30 -1.44 -6.29
C HIS A 138 3.30 -1.05 -5.19
N CYS A 139 2.89 -0.26 -4.19
CA CYS A 139 3.76 0.04 -3.04
C CYS A 139 4.05 -1.23 -2.22
N TYR A 140 5.20 -1.28 -1.57
CA TYR A 140 5.53 -2.34 -0.62
C TYR A 140 4.45 -2.41 0.48
N GLY A 141 3.71 -3.52 0.53
CA GLY A 141 2.47 -3.60 1.31
C GLY A 141 2.61 -3.30 2.79
N HIS A 142 3.67 -3.80 3.45
CA HIS A 142 3.92 -3.51 4.87
C HIS A 142 4.20 -2.03 5.14
N LEU A 143 4.84 -1.32 4.20
CA LEU A 143 5.08 0.12 4.32
C LEU A 143 3.76 0.89 4.25
N LEU A 144 2.90 0.56 3.28
CA LEU A 144 1.57 1.17 3.16
C LEU A 144 0.73 0.91 4.41
N ALA A 145 0.70 -0.34 4.85
CA ALA A 145 -0.03 -0.81 6.01
C ALA A 145 0.39 -0.10 7.31
N ASP A 146 1.69 0.00 7.57
CA ASP A 146 2.20 0.69 8.76
C ASP A 146 1.94 2.20 8.66
N TYR A 147 2.10 2.82 7.49
CA TYR A 147 1.73 4.22 7.28
C TYR A 147 0.25 4.47 7.60
N CYS A 148 -0.65 3.63 7.08
CA CYS A 148 -2.09 3.70 7.35
C CYS A 148 -2.41 3.52 8.85
N CYS A 149 -1.76 2.59 9.54
CA CYS A 149 -1.92 2.41 10.98
C CYS A 149 -1.48 3.65 11.77
N GLN A 150 -0.37 4.29 11.38
CA GLN A 150 0.10 5.53 12.01
C GLN A 150 -0.86 6.69 11.77
N LEU A 151 -1.42 6.79 10.56
CA LEU A 151 -2.43 7.78 10.23
C LEU A 151 -3.67 7.61 11.12
N ILE A 152 -4.18 6.37 11.26
CA ILE A 152 -5.30 6.07 12.17
C ILE A 152 -4.95 6.47 13.61
N ALA A 153 -3.78 6.05 14.11
CA ALA A 153 -3.35 6.35 15.46
C ALA A 153 -3.27 7.87 15.73
N HIS A 154 -2.79 8.65 14.75
CA HIS A 154 -2.79 10.11 14.82
C HIS A 154 -4.20 10.66 15.00
N TYR A 155 -5.16 10.26 14.17
CA TYR A 155 -6.54 10.74 14.26
C TYR A 155 -7.18 10.39 15.60
N LEU A 156 -7.03 9.15 16.06
CA LEU A 156 -7.61 8.69 17.32
C LEU A 156 -7.04 9.43 18.53
N ARG A 157 -5.72 9.67 18.56
CA ARG A 157 -5.09 10.43 19.64
C ARG A 157 -5.46 11.91 19.60
N LYS A 158 -5.27 12.57 18.46
CA LYS A 158 -5.39 14.02 18.35
C LYS A 158 -6.84 14.51 18.47
N ARG A 159 -7.80 13.77 17.92
CA ARG A 159 -9.21 14.19 17.93
C ARG A 159 -10.00 13.62 19.11
N HIS A 160 -9.59 12.48 19.66
CA HIS A 160 -10.42 11.73 20.62
C HIS A 160 -9.69 11.34 21.90
N SER A 161 -8.41 11.72 22.05
CA SER A 161 -7.59 11.38 23.23
C SER A 161 -7.55 9.87 23.52
N LEU A 162 -7.71 9.03 22.49
CA LEU A 162 -7.73 7.59 22.62
C LEU A 162 -6.31 7.01 22.69
N THR A 163 -6.15 5.92 23.43
CA THR A 163 -4.88 5.21 23.56
C THR A 163 -4.51 4.47 22.27
N THR A 164 -3.23 4.10 22.17
CA THR A 164 -2.71 3.33 21.03
C THR A 164 -3.40 1.99 20.91
N ILE A 165 -3.95 1.70 19.75
CA ILE A 165 -4.48 0.38 19.40
C ILE A 165 -3.38 -0.41 18.71
N SER A 166 -3.28 -1.71 19.01
CA SER A 166 -2.28 -2.57 18.36
C SER A 166 -2.54 -2.70 16.86
N ASN A 167 -1.49 -2.69 16.03
CA ASN A 167 -1.61 -2.84 14.57
C ASN A 167 -2.37 -4.11 14.18
N ASN A 168 -2.24 -5.20 14.95
CA ASN A 168 -2.99 -6.45 14.72
C ASN A 168 -4.51 -6.27 14.82
N ILE A 169 -4.98 -5.43 15.75
CA ILE A 169 -6.41 -5.11 15.86
C ILE A 169 -6.82 -4.23 14.67
N LEU A 170 -6.01 -3.22 14.34
CA LEU A 170 -6.27 -2.35 13.18
C LEU A 170 -6.36 -3.15 11.88
N TYR A 171 -5.48 -4.13 11.66
CA TYR A 171 -5.54 -5.01 10.48
C TYR A 171 -6.85 -5.78 10.39
N ARG A 172 -7.33 -6.35 11.50
CA ARG A 172 -8.60 -7.10 11.52
C ARG A 172 -9.79 -6.21 11.19
N ILE A 173 -9.85 -5.02 11.79
CA ILE A 173 -10.91 -4.05 11.52
C ILE A 173 -10.85 -3.59 10.07
N ALA A 174 -9.65 -3.28 9.55
CA ALA A 174 -9.46 -2.84 8.17
C ALA A 174 -9.91 -3.91 7.15
N ILE A 175 -9.54 -5.18 7.37
CA ILE A 175 -9.99 -6.29 6.53
C ILE A 175 -11.52 -6.39 6.56
N ASN A 176 -12.14 -6.35 7.74
CA ASN A 176 -13.59 -6.40 7.86
C ASN A 176 -14.26 -5.22 7.13
N LYS A 177 -13.70 -4.00 7.28
CA LYS A 177 -14.19 -2.80 6.57
C LYS A 177 -14.02 -2.90 5.07
N PHE A 178 -12.93 -3.49 4.60
CA PHE A 178 -12.72 -3.72 3.17
C PHE A 178 -13.83 -4.59 2.57
N PHE A 179 -14.16 -5.71 3.23
CA PHE A 179 -15.26 -6.57 2.77
C PHE A 179 -16.62 -5.86 2.84
N GLN A 180 -16.88 -5.11 3.91
CA GLN A 180 -18.14 -4.37 4.08
C GLN A 180 -18.33 -3.22 3.07
N LEU A 181 -17.26 -2.50 2.72
CA LEU A 181 -17.36 -1.22 2.02
C LEU A 181 -16.86 -1.25 0.58
N CYS A 182 -15.93 -2.15 0.25
CA CYS A 182 -15.13 -2.05 -0.98
C CYS A 182 -15.13 -3.32 -1.83
N PHE A 183 -15.39 -4.50 -1.25
CA PHE A 183 -15.20 -5.76 -1.96
C PHE A 183 -16.30 -6.02 -2.99
N GLU A 184 -17.55 -6.21 -2.56
CA GLU A 184 -18.62 -6.83 -3.38
C GLU A 184 -18.92 -6.15 -4.72
N ASN A 185 -18.56 -4.89 -4.92
CA ASN A 185 -18.85 -4.13 -6.15
C ASN A 185 -17.59 -3.46 -6.74
N GLY A 186 -16.39 -3.93 -6.38
CA GLY A 186 -15.13 -3.30 -6.76
C GLY A 186 -14.35 -4.06 -7.84
N GLN A 187 -13.42 -3.36 -8.50
CA GLN A 187 -12.45 -3.97 -9.42
C GLN A 187 -11.65 -5.12 -8.78
N VAL A 188 -11.46 -5.07 -7.46
CA VAL A 188 -10.77 -6.12 -6.71
C VAL A 188 -11.59 -7.42 -6.69
N TYR A 189 -12.90 -7.33 -6.54
CA TYR A 189 -13.78 -8.50 -6.62
C TYR A 189 -13.78 -9.10 -8.01
N GLU A 190 -13.95 -8.29 -9.05
CA GLU A 190 -13.88 -8.74 -10.45
C GLU A 190 -12.54 -9.41 -10.76
N TYR A 191 -11.43 -8.84 -10.25
CA TYR A 191 -10.12 -9.44 -10.40
C TYR A 191 -10.08 -10.84 -9.77
N TYR A 192 -10.53 -10.98 -8.52
CA TYR A 192 -10.49 -12.25 -7.81
C TYR A 192 -11.45 -13.29 -8.39
N GLU A 193 -12.65 -12.90 -8.79
CA GLU A 193 -13.58 -13.77 -9.49
C GLU A 193 -12.95 -14.33 -10.79
N ASN A 194 -12.26 -13.49 -11.55
CA ASN A 194 -11.53 -13.90 -12.75
C ASN A 194 -10.35 -14.83 -12.45
N GLN A 195 -9.64 -14.64 -11.32
CA GLN A 195 -8.58 -15.56 -10.90
C GLN A 195 -9.14 -16.93 -10.53
N PHE A 196 -10.29 -17.00 -9.86
CA PHE A 196 -10.93 -18.27 -9.53
C PHE A 196 -11.43 -19.00 -10.78
N LYS A 197 -12.13 -18.32 -11.69
CA LYS A 197 -12.61 -18.91 -12.95
C LYS A 197 -11.48 -19.50 -13.81
N LYS A 198 -10.31 -18.86 -13.84
CA LYS A 198 -9.13 -19.36 -14.56
C LYS A 198 -8.54 -20.66 -13.98
N ASN A 199 -8.79 -20.93 -12.70
CA ASN A 199 -8.24 -22.10 -12.01
C ASN A 199 -9.21 -23.28 -11.99
N GLU A 200 -10.46 -23.08 -12.42
CA GLU A 200 -11.47 -24.14 -12.57
C GLU A 200 -11.49 -24.75 -13.99
N ALA A 201 -10.91 -24.05 -14.98
CA ALA A 201 -10.79 -24.48 -16.37
C ALA A 201 -9.48 -25.23 -16.65
#